data_AF-A0A4Q1K2E8-F1
#
_entry.id   AF-A0A4Q1K2E8-F1
#
_cell.length_a   1.000
_cell.length_b   1.000
_cell.length_c   1.000
_cell.angle_alpha   90.00
_cell.angle_beta   90.00
_cell.angle_gamma   90.00
#
_symmetry.space_group_name_H-M   'P 1'
#
loop_
_entity.id
_entity.type
_entity.pdbx_description
1 polymer ?
#
loop_
_entity_poly.entity_id
_entity_poly.type
_entity_poly.pdbx_seq_one_letter_code
_entity_poly.pdbx_strand_id
1 'polypeptide(L)'
;MKIQRISSIFFIAIILILIWKSYDFFNPNFENKFKQNVKELDDNRNELNQMIRLATNEISNQRIPNKEMDLDDVSEELRVKMEDLGFTSFRFEEVNNCGQKFRFFFNVGEGWNQDNLNHVELIYSPCDKETENGFHSFDGNHIDILGAGGNWKILSDTDFI
;
A
#
# COMPACT_ATOMS: atom_id res chain seq x y z
N MET A 1 16.26 -32.08 -31.97
CA MET A 1 17.42 -31.44 -31.30
C MET A 1 17.25 -29.94 -31.01
N LYS A 2 16.76 -29.09 -31.94
CA LYS A 2 16.57 -27.65 -31.67
C LYS A 2 15.48 -27.35 -30.62
N ILE A 3 14.34 -28.05 -30.69
CA ILE A 3 13.22 -27.88 -29.75
C ILE A 3 13.62 -28.29 -28.32
N GLN A 4 14.30 -29.43 -28.17
CA GLN A 4 14.80 -29.90 -26.87
C GLN A 4 15.76 -28.89 -26.20
N ARG A 5 16.66 -28.26 -26.95
CA ARG A 5 17.57 -27.21 -26.43
C ARG A 5 16.82 -25.96 -25.98
N ILE A 6 15.79 -25.53 -26.72
CA ILE A 6 14.96 -24.38 -26.35
C ILE A 6 14.17 -24.66 -25.07
N SER A 7 13.58 -25.85 -24.95
CA SER A 7 12.87 -26.28 -23.74
C SER A 7 13.81 -26.35 -22.52
N SER A 8 15.05 -26.82 -22.68
CA SER A 8 16.04 -26.83 -21.59
C SER A 8 16.43 -25.42 -21.15
N ILE A 9 16.61 -24.47 -22.07
CA ILE A 9 16.92 -23.07 -21.73
C ILE A 9 15.76 -22.42 -20.98
N PHE A 10 14.53 -22.64 -21.42
CA PHE A 10 13.33 -22.11 -20.75
C PHE A 10 13.20 -22.66 -19.32
N PHE A 11 13.46 -23.95 -19.12
CA PHE A 11 13.43 -24.57 -17.80
C PHE A 11 14.51 -24.01 -16.87
N ILE A 12 15.74 -23.79 -17.38
CA ILE A 12 16.81 -23.14 -16.61
C ILE A 12 16.40 -21.72 -16.22
N ALA A 13 15.80 -20.94 -17.12
CA ALA A 13 15.33 -19.59 -16.82
C ALA A 13 14.26 -19.59 -15.70
N ILE A 14 13.30 -20.52 -15.73
CA ILE A 14 12.32 -20.67 -14.65
C ILE A 14 13.00 -20.98 -13.31
N ILE A 15 13.94 -21.92 -13.28
CA ILE A 15 14.67 -22.26 -12.05
C ILE A 15 15.42 -21.05 -11.51
N LEU A 16 16.09 -20.28 -12.37
CA LEU A 16 16.80 -19.07 -11.95
C LEU A 16 15.85 -18.02 -11.39
N ILE A 17 14.68 -17.83 -11.99
CA ILE A 17 13.63 -16.92 -11.47
C ILE A 17 13.14 -17.40 -10.10
N LEU A 18 12.92 -18.70 -9.93
CA LEU A 18 12.49 -19.27 -8.65
C LEU A 18 13.57 -19.11 -7.57
N ILE A 19 14.84 -19.43 -7.89
CA ILE A 19 15.98 -19.22 -6.98
C ILE A 19 16.07 -17.75 -6.57
N TRP A 20 15.92 -16.82 -7.54
CA TRP A 20 15.98 -15.40 -7.26
C TRP A 20 14.81 -14.94 -6.39
N LYS A 21 13.57 -15.38 -6.67
CA LYS A 21 12.40 -15.11 -5.81
C LYS A 21 12.58 -15.65 -4.40
N SER A 22 13.09 -16.88 -4.25
CA SER A 22 13.40 -17.44 -2.94
C SER A 22 14.49 -16.65 -2.22
N TYR A 23 15.54 -16.25 -2.92
CA TYR A 23 16.61 -15.44 -2.33
C TYR A 23 16.10 -14.07 -1.85
N ASP A 24 15.32 -13.38 -2.69
CA ASP A 24 14.70 -12.08 -2.38
C ASP A 24 13.73 -12.19 -1.20
N PHE A 25 13.02 -13.31 -1.07
CA PHE A 25 12.18 -13.57 0.10
C PHE A 25 12.97 -13.66 1.41
N PHE A 26 14.14 -14.32 1.40
CA PHE A 26 14.99 -14.47 2.59
C PHE A 26 15.94 -13.29 2.83
N ASN A 27 16.22 -12.48 1.81
CA ASN A 27 17.13 -11.33 1.87
C ASN A 27 16.51 -10.15 1.10
N PRO A 28 15.37 -9.62 1.57
CA PRO A 28 14.65 -8.59 0.86
C PRO A 28 15.50 -7.31 0.75
N ASN A 29 15.57 -6.76 -0.47
CA ASN A 29 16.08 -5.42 -0.65
C ASN A 29 14.95 -4.41 -0.35
N PHE A 30 14.84 -4.01 0.92
CA PHE A 30 13.78 -3.13 1.39
C PHE A 30 13.66 -1.82 0.61
N GLU A 31 14.78 -1.17 0.26
CA GLU A 31 14.77 0.04 -0.57
C GLU A 31 14.07 -0.18 -1.91
N ASN A 32 14.33 -1.31 -2.57
CA ASN A 32 13.65 -1.65 -3.82
C ASN A 32 12.17 -1.96 -3.61
N LYS A 33 11.80 -2.63 -2.50
CA LYS A 33 10.40 -2.94 -2.16
C LYS A 33 9.61 -1.67 -1.92
N PHE A 34 10.19 -0.72 -1.20
CA PHE A 34 9.56 0.58 -0.96
C PHE A 34 9.36 1.37 -2.26
N LYS A 35 10.36 1.39 -3.16
CA LYS A 35 10.20 2.00 -4.50
C LYS A 35 9.12 1.31 -5.34
N GLN A 36 8.98 -0.01 -5.22
CA GLN A 36 7.92 -0.76 -5.89
C GLN A 36 6.53 -0.36 -5.36
N ASN A 37 6.37 -0.24 -4.04
CA ASN A 37 5.11 0.20 -3.43
C ASN A 37 4.73 1.63 -3.87
N VAL A 38 5.70 2.55 -3.92
CA VAL A 38 5.44 3.91 -4.44
C VAL A 38 4.96 3.88 -5.88
N LYS A 39 5.57 3.04 -6.72
CA LYS A 39 5.14 2.87 -8.10
C LYS A 39 3.74 2.27 -8.19
N GLU A 40 3.45 1.23 -7.42
CA GLU A 40 2.12 0.60 -7.36
C GLU A 40 1.04 1.59 -6.90
N LEU A 41 1.38 2.52 -6.02
CA LEU A 41 0.48 3.60 -5.60
C LEU A 41 0.19 4.55 -6.75
N ASP A 42 1.21 4.94 -7.50
CA ASP A 42 1.03 5.81 -8.66
C ASP A 42 0.21 5.15 -9.77
N ASP A 43 0.45 3.86 -10.01
CA ASP A 43 -0.30 3.05 -10.99
C ASP A 43 -1.79 2.92 -10.57
N ASN A 44 -2.09 2.85 -9.27
CA ASN A 44 -3.45 2.73 -8.73
C ASN A 44 -4.09 4.07 -8.30
N ARG A 45 -3.47 5.22 -8.62
CA ARG A 45 -3.86 6.53 -8.09
C ARG A 45 -5.33 6.87 -8.28
N ASN A 46 -5.87 6.58 -9.45
CA ASN A 46 -7.26 6.90 -9.77
C ASN A 46 -8.23 6.11 -8.88
N GLU A 47 -7.93 4.85 -8.63
CA GLU A 47 -8.80 3.98 -7.83
C GLU A 47 -8.69 4.30 -6.34
N LEU A 48 -7.48 4.60 -5.87
CA LEU A 48 -7.25 5.13 -4.53
C LEU A 48 -8.03 6.44 -4.30
N ASN A 49 -7.99 7.38 -5.25
CA ASN A 49 -8.74 8.63 -5.13
C ASN A 49 -10.26 8.42 -5.18
N GLN A 50 -10.75 7.45 -5.95
CA GLN A 50 -12.17 7.08 -5.93
C GLN A 50 -12.58 6.48 -4.58
N MET A 51 -11.75 5.60 -4.00
CA MET A 51 -11.95 5.03 -2.68
C MET A 51 -12.09 6.12 -1.61
N ILE A 52 -11.25 7.16 -1.64
CA ILE A 52 -11.36 8.31 -0.72
C ILE A 52 -12.71 9.02 -0.85
N ARG A 53 -13.21 9.20 -2.08
CA ARG A 53 -14.52 9.82 -2.30
C ARG A 53 -15.65 8.99 -1.72
N LEU A 54 -15.61 7.67 -1.91
CA LEU A 54 -16.58 6.74 -1.35
C LEU A 54 -16.55 6.75 0.19
N ALA A 55 -15.38 6.59 0.78
CA ALA A 55 -15.20 6.62 2.23
C ALA A 55 -15.67 7.96 2.83
N THR A 56 -15.33 9.09 2.20
CA THR A 56 -15.78 10.41 2.67
C THR A 56 -17.30 10.55 2.62
N ASN A 57 -17.95 10.07 1.55
CA ASN A 57 -19.40 10.11 1.44
C ASN A 57 -20.07 9.23 2.50
N GLU A 58 -19.53 8.04 2.73
CA GLU A 58 -20.07 7.10 3.72
C GLU A 58 -19.99 7.65 5.14
N ILE A 59 -18.83 8.18 5.54
CA ILE A 59 -18.63 8.83 6.85
C ILE A 59 -19.49 10.10 7.00
N SER A 60 -19.70 10.87 5.93
CA SER A 60 -20.53 12.08 6.02
C SER A 60 -22.02 11.76 6.18
N ASN A 61 -22.47 10.60 5.69
CA ASN A 61 -23.87 10.18 5.73
C ASN A 61 -24.22 9.32 6.96
N GLN A 62 -23.22 8.80 7.67
CA GLN A 62 -23.40 7.92 8.82
C GLN A 62 -22.65 8.44 10.04
N ARG A 63 -23.16 8.21 11.25
CA ARG A 63 -22.39 8.44 12.49
C ARG A 63 -21.42 7.28 12.68
N ILE A 64 -20.36 7.29 11.90
CA ILE A 64 -19.29 6.29 12.02
C ILE A 64 -18.41 6.70 13.19
N PRO A 65 -18.21 5.83 14.19
CA PRO A 65 -17.27 6.09 15.28
C PRO A 65 -15.85 6.23 14.72
N ASN A 66 -15.08 7.18 15.26
CA ASN A 66 -13.66 7.31 14.97
C ASN A 66 -12.90 6.15 15.64
N LYS A 67 -12.96 4.98 15.00
CA LYS A 67 -12.25 3.74 15.34
C LYS A 67 -11.80 3.08 14.03
N GLU A 68 -10.92 2.10 14.14
CA GLU A 68 -10.64 1.20 13.02
C GLU A 68 -11.91 0.47 12.59
N MET A 69 -12.13 0.40 11.28
CA MET A 69 -13.25 -0.27 10.63
C MET A 69 -12.74 -1.43 9.81
N ASP A 70 -13.34 -2.59 10.05
CA ASP A 70 -13.21 -3.75 9.18
C ASP A 70 -14.03 -3.52 7.90
N LEU A 71 -13.69 -4.22 6.82
CA LEU A 71 -14.40 -4.02 5.54
C LEU A 71 -15.88 -4.45 5.58
N ASP A 72 -16.24 -5.33 6.52
CA ASP A 72 -17.62 -5.78 6.72
C ASP A 72 -18.52 -4.69 7.32
N ASP A 73 -17.94 -3.64 7.90
CA ASP A 73 -18.66 -2.53 8.51
C ASP A 73 -19.00 -1.40 7.51
N VAL A 74 -18.58 -1.52 6.24
CA VAL A 74 -18.82 -0.50 5.20
C VAL A 74 -19.71 -0.98 4.06
N SER A 75 -20.11 -0.04 3.20
CA SER A 75 -20.89 -0.31 2.02
C SER A 75 -20.18 -1.27 1.08
N GLU A 76 -20.97 -2.10 0.39
CA GLU A 76 -20.47 -3.11 -0.56
C GLU A 76 -19.56 -2.50 -1.65
N GLU A 77 -19.90 -1.30 -2.13
CA GLU A 77 -19.09 -0.61 -3.14
C GLU A 77 -17.71 -0.23 -2.61
N LEU A 78 -17.63 0.29 -1.39
CA LEU A 78 -16.36 0.61 -0.74
C LEU A 78 -15.57 -0.66 -0.40
N ARG A 79 -16.24 -1.68 0.15
CA ARG A 79 -15.66 -2.99 0.48
C ARG A 79 -14.97 -3.62 -0.73
N VAL A 80 -15.68 -3.78 -1.85
CA VAL A 80 -15.12 -4.38 -3.07
C VAL A 80 -13.90 -3.59 -3.57
N LYS A 81 -13.98 -2.25 -3.55
CA LYS A 81 -12.85 -1.40 -3.96
C LYS A 81 -11.62 -1.57 -3.06
N MET A 82 -11.85 -1.72 -1.76
CA MET A 82 -10.79 -1.91 -0.78
C MET A 82 -10.15 -3.30 -0.89
N GLU A 83 -10.97 -4.35 -1.06
CA GLU A 83 -10.52 -5.72 -1.29
C GLU A 83 -9.69 -5.82 -2.58
N ASP A 84 -10.16 -5.21 -3.69
CA ASP A 84 -9.45 -5.19 -4.97
C ASP A 84 -8.06 -4.53 -4.89
N LEU A 85 -7.88 -3.61 -3.93
CA LEU A 85 -6.62 -2.91 -3.68
C LEU A 85 -5.79 -3.56 -2.55
N GLY A 86 -6.26 -4.67 -1.97
CA GLY A 86 -5.53 -5.44 -0.95
C GLY A 86 -5.62 -4.88 0.47
N PHE A 87 -6.58 -4.00 0.76
CA PHE A 87 -6.79 -3.47 2.11
C PHE A 87 -7.65 -4.41 2.96
N THR A 88 -7.42 -4.42 4.28
CA THR A 88 -8.19 -5.23 5.24
C THR A 88 -9.00 -4.39 6.23
N SER A 89 -8.56 -3.17 6.49
CA SER A 89 -9.24 -2.24 7.37
C SER A 89 -8.80 -0.82 7.09
N PHE A 90 -9.53 0.15 7.63
CA PHE A 90 -9.10 1.53 7.63
C PHE A 90 -9.57 2.29 8.86
N ARG A 91 -8.87 3.37 9.17
CA ARG A 91 -9.31 4.38 10.15
C ARG A 91 -9.24 5.76 9.52
N PHE A 92 -9.98 6.72 10.08
CA PHE A 92 -9.98 8.09 9.60
C PHE A 92 -9.94 9.08 10.77
N GLU A 93 -9.37 10.25 10.55
CA GLU A 93 -9.31 11.32 11.53
C GLU A 93 -9.81 12.63 10.92
N GLU A 94 -10.57 13.43 11.68
CA GLU A 94 -10.92 14.78 11.26
C GLU A 94 -9.68 15.70 11.34
N VAL A 95 -9.35 16.34 10.23
CA VAL A 95 -8.24 17.28 10.15
C VAL A 95 -8.78 18.70 10.22
N ASN A 96 -8.49 19.37 11.34
CA ASN A 96 -8.81 20.78 11.49
C ASN A 96 -7.83 21.63 10.66
N ASN A 97 -8.34 22.67 10.00
CA ASN A 97 -7.56 23.67 9.25
C ASN A 97 -7.00 23.22 7.88
N CYS A 98 -7.49 22.12 7.30
CA CYS A 98 -7.26 21.77 5.91
C CYS A 98 -8.59 21.85 5.13
N GLY A 99 -8.57 22.26 3.86
CA GLY A 99 -9.78 22.33 3.03
C GLY A 99 -10.47 20.97 2.79
N GLN A 100 -9.79 19.88 3.16
CA GLN A 100 -10.33 18.54 3.21
C GLN A 100 -10.50 18.10 4.66
N LYS A 101 -11.62 17.44 4.94
CA LYS A 101 -12.09 17.16 6.29
C LYS A 101 -11.40 15.97 6.96
N PHE A 102 -10.94 14.99 6.18
CA PHE A 102 -10.49 13.71 6.72
C PHE A 102 -9.10 13.32 6.23
N ARG A 103 -8.32 12.74 7.14
CA ARG A 103 -7.17 11.90 6.86
C ARG A 103 -7.61 10.44 6.96
N PHE A 104 -7.11 9.59 6.08
CA PHE A 104 -7.40 8.16 6.09
C PHE A 104 -6.12 7.35 6.18
N PHE A 105 -6.20 6.24 6.90
CA PHE A 105 -5.12 5.28 7.08
C PHE A 105 -5.66 3.90 6.71
N PHE A 106 -5.09 3.29 5.68
CA PHE A 106 -5.53 2.02 5.11
C PHE A 106 -4.49 0.95 5.41
N ASN A 107 -4.91 -0.08 6.17
CA ASN A 107 -4.07 -1.22 6.46
C ASN A 107 -4.10 -2.19 5.29
N VAL A 108 -2.92 -2.57 4.81
CA VAL A 108 -2.75 -3.58 3.75
C VAL A 108 -2.69 -4.97 4.36
N GLY A 109 -3.43 -5.92 3.79
CA GLY A 109 -3.31 -7.35 4.12
C GLY A 109 -2.76 -8.22 2.99
N GLU A 110 -2.90 -7.79 1.74
CA GLU A 110 -2.37 -8.50 0.57
C GLU A 110 -1.78 -7.52 -0.45
N GLY A 111 -0.77 -7.95 -1.21
CA GLY A 111 -0.08 -7.10 -2.18
C GLY A 111 0.93 -6.17 -1.51
N TRP A 112 1.34 -5.11 -2.21
CA TRP A 112 2.23 -4.05 -1.67
C TRP A 112 3.48 -4.54 -0.95
N ASN A 113 4.05 -5.65 -1.41
CA ASN A 113 5.21 -6.32 -0.79
C ASN A 113 5.01 -6.72 0.69
N GLN A 114 3.77 -6.92 1.15
CA GLN A 114 3.42 -7.39 2.50
C GLN A 114 4.02 -8.77 2.83
N ASP A 115 4.40 -9.57 1.83
CA ASP A 115 5.14 -10.83 2.04
C ASP A 115 6.57 -10.61 2.59
N ASN A 116 7.12 -9.41 2.41
CA ASN A 116 8.46 -9.03 2.84
C ASN A 116 8.48 -7.94 3.92
N LEU A 117 7.35 -7.27 4.13
CA LEU A 117 7.19 -6.16 5.06
C LEU A 117 6.23 -6.59 6.15
N ASN A 118 6.51 -6.26 7.41
CA ASN A 118 5.64 -6.65 8.50
C ASN A 118 4.32 -5.86 8.46
N HIS A 119 4.41 -4.57 8.10
CA HIS A 119 3.25 -3.70 8.03
C HIS A 119 3.40 -2.72 6.88
N VAL A 120 2.33 -2.55 6.10
CA VAL A 120 2.21 -1.49 5.11
C VAL A 120 0.90 -0.76 5.35
N GLU A 121 0.99 0.56 5.45
CA GLU A 121 -0.14 1.45 5.60
C GLU A 121 -0.11 2.51 4.50
N LEU A 122 -1.18 2.60 3.72
CA LEU A 122 -1.38 3.68 2.77
C LEU A 122 -2.14 4.81 3.45
N ILE A 123 -1.58 6.01 3.43
CA ILE A 123 -2.12 7.14 4.18
C ILE A 123 -2.49 8.26 3.20
N TYR A 124 -3.77 8.61 3.21
CA TYR A 124 -4.27 9.82 2.56
C TYR A 124 -4.30 10.95 3.59
N SER A 125 -3.40 11.91 3.46
CA SER A 125 -3.19 12.98 4.43
C SER A 125 -3.11 14.33 3.72
N PRO A 126 -4.24 15.02 3.54
CA PRO A 126 -4.22 16.32 2.90
C PRO A 126 -3.55 17.37 3.78
N CYS A 127 -2.85 18.30 3.15
CA CYS A 127 -2.06 19.35 3.80
C CYS A 127 -0.83 18.85 4.61
N ASP A 128 -0.48 17.58 4.49
CA ASP A 128 0.68 17.00 5.15
C ASP A 128 1.90 17.02 4.24
N LYS A 129 2.98 17.64 4.72
CA LYS A 129 4.24 17.76 3.97
C LYS A 129 4.87 16.41 3.66
N GLU A 130 4.59 15.40 4.48
CA GLU A 130 5.10 14.04 4.28
C GLU A 130 4.48 13.37 3.04
N THR A 131 3.43 13.94 2.47
CA THR A 131 2.83 13.47 1.22
C THR A 131 3.43 14.12 -0.02
N GLU A 132 4.35 15.07 0.12
CA GLU A 132 5.03 15.68 -1.02
C GLU A 132 5.84 14.63 -1.78
N ASN A 133 5.81 14.70 -3.11
CA ASN A 133 6.52 13.73 -3.93
C ASN A 133 8.04 13.80 -3.67
N GLY A 134 8.64 12.67 -3.32
CA GLY A 134 10.06 12.58 -2.98
C GLY A 134 10.37 12.92 -1.51
N PHE A 135 9.35 13.18 -0.68
CA PHE A 135 9.53 13.12 0.77
C PHE A 135 9.95 11.70 1.17
N HIS A 136 10.97 11.60 1.99
CA HIS A 136 11.45 10.34 2.54
C HIS A 136 11.89 10.56 3.99
N SER A 137 11.34 9.77 4.90
CA SER A 137 11.79 9.71 6.28
C SER A 137 12.04 8.26 6.64
N PHE A 138 13.23 7.98 7.13
CA PHE A 138 13.62 6.66 7.63
C PHE A 138 14.15 6.86 9.05
N ASP A 139 13.62 6.09 10.00
CA ASP A 139 14.00 6.21 11.41
C ASP A 139 15.39 5.62 11.72
N GLY A 140 16.06 5.05 10.73
CA GLY A 140 17.37 4.42 10.86
C GLY A 140 17.30 2.94 11.20
N ASN A 141 16.10 2.41 11.43
CA ASN A 141 15.86 1.06 11.88
C ASN A 141 14.87 0.36 10.95
N HIS A 142 13.57 0.62 11.11
CA HIS A 142 12.53 -0.27 10.59
C HIS A 142 11.35 0.44 9.93
N ILE A 143 11.13 1.72 10.24
CA ILE A 143 10.00 2.48 9.70
C ILE A 143 10.49 3.39 8.56
N ASP A 144 9.91 3.18 7.38
CA ASP A 144 10.11 4.01 6.20
C ASP A 144 8.79 4.71 5.81
N ILE A 145 8.85 6.03 5.62
CA ILE A 145 7.74 6.85 5.15
C ILE A 145 8.14 7.50 3.84
N LEU A 146 7.37 7.24 2.78
CA LEU A 146 7.58 7.79 1.45
C LEU A 146 6.38 8.60 0.99
N GLY A 147 6.62 9.87 0.66
CA GLY A 147 5.63 10.75 0.05
C GLY A 147 5.51 10.48 -1.45
N ALA A 148 4.29 10.17 -1.87
CA ALA A 148 4.00 9.83 -3.26
C ALA A 148 3.37 11.00 -4.04
N GLY A 149 3.21 12.18 -3.44
CA GLY A 149 2.44 13.28 -4.03
C GLY A 149 0.93 13.06 -3.94
N GLY A 150 0.15 14.08 -4.31
CA GLY A 150 -1.31 13.96 -4.40
C GLY A 150 -2.01 13.66 -3.07
N ASN A 151 -1.43 14.11 -1.95
CA ASN A 151 -1.88 13.83 -0.58
C ASN A 151 -1.70 12.36 -0.13
N TRP A 152 -0.92 11.56 -0.84
CA TRP A 152 -0.63 10.18 -0.47
C TRP A 152 0.79 10.02 0.06
N LYS A 153 0.92 9.19 1.10
CA LYS A 153 2.19 8.63 1.55
C LYS A 153 2.02 7.16 1.90
N ILE A 154 3.13 6.43 1.91
CA ILE A 154 3.18 5.03 2.29
C ILE A 154 4.04 4.96 3.54
N LEU A 155 3.53 4.29 4.57
CA LEU A 155 4.32 3.85 5.70
C LEU A 155 4.59 2.36 5.52
N SER A 156 5.84 1.96 5.73
CA SER A 156 6.24 0.55 5.70
C SER A 156 7.13 0.24 6.89
N ASP A 157 6.82 -0.86 7.56
CA ASP A 157 7.57 -1.38 8.70
C ASP A 157 8.21 -2.72 8.33
N THR A 158 9.52 -2.84 8.58
CA THR A 158 10.29 -4.06 8.37
C THR A 158 10.49 -4.89 9.65
N ASP A 159 10.12 -4.35 10.82
CA ASP A 159 10.37 -5.01 12.10
C ASP A 159 9.36 -6.14 12.34
N PHE A 160 9.83 -7.33 12.69
CA PHE A 160 8.98 -8.38 13.26
C PHE A 160 8.89 -8.14 14.78
N ILE A 161 7.69 -7.83 15.29
CA ILE A 161 7.45 -7.74 16.76
C ILE A 161 7.49 -9.15 17.38
#